data_AF-A0A6A5GKV5-F1
#
_entry.id   AF-A0A6A5GKV5-F1
#
_cell.length_a   1.000
_cell.length_b   1.000
_cell.length_c   1.000
_cell.angle_alpha   90.00
_cell.angle_beta   90.00
_cell.angle_gamma   90.00
#
_symmetry.space_group_name_H-M   'P 1'
#
loop_
_entity.id
_entity.type
_entity.pdbx_description
1 polymer ?
#
loop_
_entity_poly.entity_id
_entity_poly.type
_entity_poly.pdbx_seq_one_letter_code
_entity_poly.pdbx_strand_id
1 'polypeptide(L)'
;MKATGLYLLVAVIPVLVNSCLVVKSPPCTCPIAVLDWSNIDQFAGQSWYDYVVQRALTTPTIKPFENNCGTYIHCPRPYTLYDAEFVDVNDKRRPTQAVGHCDQKTNTWNVTDGLISHETTKWSPICVDESSLEFYPLQSKFPTFQRKNFALPKLTPLFFLHIPMIWMQQKCKK
;
A
#
# COMPACT_ATOMS: atom_id res chain seq x y z
N MET A 1 21.39 76.80 -6.82
CA MET A 1 21.36 75.78 -7.89
C MET A 1 21.73 74.43 -7.29
N LYS A 2 20.95 73.39 -7.64
CA LYS A 2 21.20 71.93 -7.55
C LYS A 2 21.35 71.31 -6.14
N ALA A 3 20.20 70.90 -5.60
CA ALA A 3 20.08 69.74 -4.71
C ALA A 3 19.58 68.56 -5.56
N THR A 4 20.44 67.59 -5.87
CA THR A 4 20.05 66.29 -6.45
C THR A 4 21.26 65.38 -6.36
N GLY A 5 21.22 64.39 -5.47
CA GLY A 5 22.34 63.45 -5.34
C GLY A 5 22.19 62.42 -4.25
N LEU A 6 20.97 61.91 -4.00
CA LEU A 6 20.80 60.75 -3.11
C LEU A 6 19.53 59.96 -3.47
N TYR A 7 19.45 59.45 -4.71
CA TYR A 7 18.31 58.65 -5.16
C TYR A 7 18.73 57.52 -6.11
N LEU A 8 19.85 56.85 -5.84
CA LEU A 8 20.34 55.76 -6.70
C LEU A 8 20.95 54.57 -5.93
N LEU A 9 20.47 54.30 -4.70
CA LEU A 9 20.84 53.08 -3.96
C LEU A 9 19.65 52.27 -3.43
N VAL A 10 18.42 52.58 -3.84
CA VAL A 10 17.21 51.82 -3.44
C VAL A 10 16.62 51.01 -4.60
N ALA A 11 17.32 50.92 -5.73
CA ALA A 11 16.81 50.26 -6.94
C ALA A 11 17.43 48.88 -7.24
N VAL A 12 18.13 48.25 -6.29
CA VAL A 12 18.84 46.97 -6.56
C VAL A 12 18.23 45.76 -5.83
N ILE A 13 17.19 45.93 -5.01
CA ILE A 13 16.56 44.78 -4.32
C ILE A 13 15.04 45.00 -4.28
N PRO A 14 14.29 44.53 -5.29
CA PRO A 14 13.35 43.45 -4.99
C PRO A 14 13.01 42.60 -6.24
N VAL A 15 13.86 41.64 -6.61
CA VAL A 15 13.45 40.63 -7.62
C VAL A 15 13.78 39.19 -7.23
N LEU A 16 14.25 38.97 -5.99
CA LEU A 16 14.70 37.65 -5.50
C LEU A 16 13.76 37.00 -4.47
N VAL A 17 12.47 37.34 -4.45
CA VAL A 17 11.51 36.77 -3.47
C VAL A 17 10.41 35.88 -4.06
N ASN A 18 10.42 35.60 -5.37
CA ASN A 18 9.42 34.70 -5.98
C ASN A 18 10.00 33.40 -6.54
N SER A 19 11.23 33.02 -6.17
CA SER A 19 11.79 31.72 -6.52
C SER A 19 11.31 30.68 -5.51
N CYS A 20 10.13 30.10 -5.73
CA CYS A 20 9.80 28.82 -5.10
C CYS A 20 10.82 27.79 -5.59
N LEU A 21 11.75 27.39 -4.72
CA LEU A 21 12.59 26.23 -4.95
C LEU A 21 11.65 25.02 -4.97
N VAL A 22 11.19 24.62 -6.16
CA VAL A 22 10.45 23.36 -6.34
C VAL A 22 11.47 22.23 -6.17
N VAL A 23 11.73 21.86 -4.93
CA VAL A 23 12.47 20.64 -4.64
C VAL A 23 11.50 19.50 -4.94
N LYS A 24 11.62 18.92 -6.14
CA LYS A 24 11.04 17.61 -6.41
C LYS A 24 11.85 16.62 -5.59
N SER A 25 11.34 16.25 -4.41
CA SER A 25 11.88 15.09 -3.70
C SER A 25 11.75 13.88 -4.63
N PRO A 26 12.78 13.02 -4.73
CA PRO A 26 12.65 11.80 -5.51
C PRO A 26 11.48 10.98 -4.95
N PRO A 27 10.75 10.22 -5.80
CA PRO A 27 9.68 9.37 -5.32
C PRO A 27 10.22 8.31 -4.34
N CYS A 28 9.42 7.94 -3.34
CA CYS A 28 9.72 6.82 -2.47
C CYS A 28 9.63 5.49 -3.24
N THR A 29 10.56 4.58 -2.99
CA THR A 29 10.72 3.32 -3.73
C THR A 29 10.60 2.07 -2.86
N CYS A 30 10.11 2.20 -1.62
CA CYS A 30 10.02 1.04 -0.73
C CYS A 30 9.12 -0.04 -1.35
N PRO A 31 9.58 -1.30 -1.43
CA PRO A 31 8.85 -2.35 -2.12
C PRO A 31 7.66 -2.84 -1.29
N ILE A 32 6.53 -3.07 -1.96
CA ILE A 32 5.37 -3.76 -1.41
C ILE A 32 5.13 -4.99 -2.27
N ALA A 33 5.02 -6.16 -1.64
CA ALA A 33 4.75 -7.42 -2.33
C ALA A 33 3.45 -8.02 -1.78
N VAL A 34 2.33 -7.64 -2.39
CA VAL A 34 1.02 -8.17 -2.01
C VAL A 34 1.01 -9.68 -2.19
N LEU A 35 0.58 -10.38 -1.14
CA LEU A 35 0.47 -11.83 -1.18
C LEU A 35 -0.94 -12.29 -1.48
N ASP A 36 -1.00 -13.32 -2.30
CA ASP A 36 -2.21 -14.07 -2.64
C ASP A 36 -1.83 -15.51 -3.03
N TRP A 37 -2.82 -16.28 -3.52
CA TRP A 37 -2.61 -17.67 -3.93
C TRP A 37 -1.58 -17.86 -5.05
N SER A 38 -1.27 -16.82 -5.83
CA SER A 38 -0.31 -16.94 -6.94
C SER A 38 1.15 -16.91 -6.47
N ASN A 39 1.43 -16.37 -5.28
CA ASN A 39 2.79 -16.13 -4.82
C ASN A 39 3.06 -16.53 -3.37
N ILE A 40 2.05 -16.96 -2.60
CA ILE A 40 2.23 -17.37 -1.20
C ILE A 40 3.20 -18.55 -1.05
N ASP A 41 3.24 -19.46 -2.01
CA ASP A 41 4.08 -20.66 -1.98
C ASP A 41 5.60 -20.35 -1.87
N GLN A 42 6.03 -19.12 -2.19
CA GLN A 42 7.40 -18.67 -1.95
C GLN A 42 7.78 -18.61 -0.45
N PHE A 43 6.79 -18.63 0.45
CA PHE A 43 6.95 -18.66 1.89
C PHE A 43 6.78 -20.07 2.48
N ALA A 44 6.74 -21.11 1.66
CA ALA A 44 6.73 -22.49 2.13
C ALA A 44 7.92 -22.74 3.09
N GLY A 45 7.62 -23.32 4.26
CA GLY A 45 8.59 -23.56 5.33
C GLY A 45 8.63 -22.49 6.43
N GLN A 46 7.94 -21.36 6.27
CA GLN A 46 7.71 -20.43 7.39
C GLN A 46 6.76 -21.07 8.42
N SER A 47 6.96 -20.76 9.71
CA SER A 47 6.19 -21.36 10.81
C SER A 47 4.68 -21.07 10.73
N TRP A 48 4.30 -19.95 10.13
CA TRP A 48 2.91 -19.54 9.93
C TRP A 48 2.30 -20.01 8.61
N TYR A 49 3.11 -20.52 7.67
CA TYR A 49 2.67 -20.80 6.31
C TYR A 49 1.47 -21.75 6.26
N ASP A 50 1.60 -22.92 6.91
CA ASP A 50 0.55 -23.94 6.94
C ASP A 50 -0.74 -23.42 7.58
N TYR A 51 -0.63 -22.49 8.54
CA TYR A 51 -1.78 -21.84 9.16
C TYR A 51 -2.51 -20.96 8.16
N VAL A 52 -1.79 -20.17 7.36
CA VAL A 52 -2.39 -19.22 6.42
C VAL A 52 -3.00 -19.93 5.21
N VAL A 53 -2.32 -20.92 4.62
CA VAL A 53 -2.79 -21.61 3.39
C VAL A 53 -3.94 -22.57 3.62
N GLN A 54 -4.35 -22.84 4.86
CA GLN A 54 -5.56 -23.60 5.17
C GLN A 54 -6.82 -22.73 5.20
N ARG A 55 -6.67 -21.41 5.09
CA ARG A 55 -7.76 -20.43 5.21
C ARG A 55 -8.05 -19.77 3.87
N ALA A 56 -9.21 -19.11 3.77
CA ALA A 56 -9.51 -18.31 2.60
C ALA A 56 -8.62 -17.05 2.60
N LEU A 57 -8.04 -16.74 1.43
CA LEU A 57 -7.24 -15.54 1.23
C LEU A 57 -7.97 -14.57 0.30
N THR A 58 -7.73 -13.28 0.47
CA THR A 58 -8.14 -12.25 -0.49
C THR A 58 -7.01 -11.25 -0.70
N THR A 59 -7.02 -10.58 -1.85
CA THR A 59 -6.07 -9.51 -2.13
C THR A 59 -6.43 -8.26 -1.32
N PRO A 60 -5.48 -7.64 -0.59
CA PRO A 60 -5.70 -6.36 0.08
C PRO A 60 -5.92 -5.21 -0.91
N THR A 61 -6.67 -4.21 -0.47
CA THR A 61 -6.78 -2.92 -1.17
C THR A 61 -5.66 -2.00 -0.73
N ILE A 62 -4.92 -1.45 -1.71
CA ILE A 62 -3.82 -0.50 -1.48
C ILE A 62 -4.24 0.90 -1.91
N LYS A 63 -3.98 1.89 -1.05
CA LYS A 63 -4.20 3.31 -1.32
C LYS A 63 -2.93 4.11 -0.96
N PRO A 64 -2.11 4.51 -1.94
CA PRO A 64 -0.98 5.39 -1.67
C PRO A 64 -1.45 6.81 -1.30
N PHE A 65 -0.70 7.50 -0.45
CA PHE A 65 -0.91 8.93 -0.16
C PHE A 65 -0.31 9.82 -1.26
N GLU A 66 -0.72 11.09 -1.30
CA GLU A 66 -0.32 12.05 -2.35
C GLU A 66 1.21 12.25 -2.47
N ASN A 67 1.95 12.05 -1.38
CA ASN A 67 3.41 12.15 -1.36
C ASN A 67 4.13 10.86 -1.81
N ASN A 68 3.39 9.78 -2.11
CA ASN A 68 3.87 8.43 -2.43
C ASN A 68 4.83 7.80 -1.40
N CYS A 69 5.03 8.44 -0.24
CA CYS A 69 5.90 7.96 0.83
C CYS A 69 5.12 7.37 2.00
N GLY A 70 3.81 7.28 1.88
CA GLY A 70 3.04 6.41 2.74
C GLY A 70 1.91 5.75 1.99
N THR A 71 1.47 4.64 2.56
CA THR A 71 0.50 3.75 1.95
C THR A 71 -0.45 3.26 3.02
N TYR A 72 -1.74 3.29 2.72
CA TYR A 72 -2.79 2.66 3.50
C TYR A 72 -3.18 1.34 2.85
N ILE A 73 -3.17 0.26 3.63
CA ILE A 73 -3.56 -1.08 3.18
C ILE A 73 -4.74 -1.54 4.01
N HIS A 74 -5.74 -2.14 3.36
CA HIS A 74 -6.97 -2.60 4.00
C HIS A 74 -7.43 -3.95 3.46
N CYS A 75 -7.83 -4.81 4.38
CA CYS A 75 -8.53 -6.06 4.11
C CYS A 75 -10.03 -5.88 4.30
N PRO A 76 -10.87 -6.29 3.34
CA PRO A 76 -12.31 -6.29 3.55
C PRO A 76 -12.67 -7.21 4.71
N ARG A 77 -13.72 -6.89 5.48
CA ARG A 77 -14.24 -7.83 6.48
C ARG A 77 -14.78 -9.09 5.78
N PRO A 78 -14.63 -10.30 6.36
CA PRO A 78 -14.12 -10.61 7.70
C PRO A 78 -12.60 -10.87 7.78
N TYR A 79 -11.83 -10.51 6.76
CA TYR A 79 -10.42 -10.87 6.68
C TYR A 79 -9.53 -10.02 7.60
N THR A 80 -8.59 -10.69 8.24
CA THR A 80 -7.51 -10.09 9.03
C THR A 80 -6.32 -9.79 8.14
N LEU A 81 -5.73 -8.60 8.30
CA LEU A 81 -4.47 -8.21 7.67
C LEU A 81 -3.30 -8.75 8.48
N TYR A 82 -2.40 -9.46 7.82
CA TYR A 82 -1.10 -9.84 8.36
C TYR A 82 0.01 -9.33 7.45
N ASP A 83 1.17 -9.11 8.06
CA ASP A 83 2.42 -8.86 7.34
C ASP A 83 3.26 -10.12 7.43
N ALA A 84 3.63 -10.70 6.29
CA ALA A 84 4.24 -12.03 6.19
C ALA A 84 5.51 -12.18 7.04
N GLU A 85 6.25 -11.09 7.20
CA GLU A 85 7.48 -11.05 8.01
C GLU A 85 7.20 -11.08 9.52
N PHE A 86 5.98 -10.76 9.96
CA PHE A 86 5.59 -10.56 11.36
C PHE A 86 4.30 -11.30 11.74
N VAL A 87 3.93 -12.34 10.99
CA VAL A 87 2.73 -13.14 11.31
C VAL A 87 2.93 -13.84 12.65
N ASP A 88 2.09 -13.48 13.61
CA ASP A 88 1.90 -14.24 14.84
C ASP A 88 0.50 -14.86 14.85
N VAL A 89 0.45 -16.19 14.71
CA VAL A 89 -0.79 -16.98 14.71
C VAL A 89 -1.54 -16.94 16.04
N ASN A 90 -0.87 -16.51 17.12
CA ASN A 90 -1.49 -16.36 18.44
C ASN A 90 -2.03 -14.95 18.68
N ASP A 91 -1.80 -14.02 17.77
CA ASP A 91 -2.27 -12.65 17.89
C ASP A 91 -3.79 -12.57 17.72
N LYS A 92 -4.46 -12.07 18.75
CA LYS A 92 -5.93 -11.94 18.82
C LYS A 92 -6.44 -10.59 18.32
N ARG A 93 -5.58 -9.65 17.96
CA ARG A 93 -5.96 -8.27 17.63
C ARG A 93 -6.77 -8.15 16.34
N ARG A 94 -6.67 -9.14 15.44
CA ARG A 94 -7.36 -9.23 14.14
C ARG A 94 -7.43 -7.87 13.41
N PRO A 95 -6.29 -7.18 13.19
CA PRO A 95 -6.30 -5.91 12.48
C PRO A 95 -6.83 -6.09 11.07
N THR A 96 -7.53 -5.10 10.53
CA THR A 96 -8.08 -5.15 9.16
C THR A 96 -7.44 -4.10 8.25
N GLN A 97 -6.49 -3.32 8.78
CA GLN A 97 -5.86 -2.23 8.08
C GLN A 97 -4.52 -1.89 8.72
N ALA A 98 -3.62 -1.32 7.94
CA ALA A 98 -2.36 -0.79 8.40
C ALA A 98 -1.93 0.41 7.54
N VAL A 99 -1.11 1.27 8.12
CA VAL A 99 -0.48 2.42 7.47
C VAL A 99 1.03 2.21 7.52
N GLY A 100 1.67 2.29 6.36
CA GLY A 100 3.12 2.28 6.24
C GLY A 100 3.65 3.65 5.83
N HIS A 101 4.75 4.07 6.44
CA HIS A 101 5.56 5.20 5.99
C HIS A 101 6.93 4.71 5.50
N CYS A 102 7.31 5.08 4.28
CA CYS A 102 8.59 4.71 3.68
C CYS A 102 9.64 5.76 4.03
N ASP A 103 10.69 5.35 4.74
CA ASP A 103 11.91 6.15 4.85
C ASP A 103 12.75 5.94 3.59
N GLN A 104 12.88 7.01 2.81
CA GLN A 104 13.64 7.02 1.55
C GLN A 104 15.14 6.77 1.75
N LYS A 105 15.72 7.16 2.88
CA LYS A 105 17.18 7.05 3.11
C LYS A 105 17.60 5.61 3.34
N THR A 106 16.80 4.88 4.10
CA THR A 106 17.04 3.48 4.47
C THR A 106 16.30 2.51 3.55
N ASN A 107 15.34 3.00 2.77
CA ASN A 107 14.42 2.21 1.95
C ASN A 107 13.66 1.18 2.81
N THR A 108 13.20 1.62 3.98
CA THR A 108 12.45 0.81 4.95
C THR A 108 11.05 1.35 5.16
N TRP A 109 10.09 0.45 5.34
CA TRP A 109 8.75 0.75 5.82
C TRP A 109 8.74 0.77 7.35
N ASN A 110 8.11 1.78 7.92
CA ASN A 110 7.58 1.75 9.28
C ASN A 110 6.07 1.54 9.18
N VAL A 111 5.61 0.33 9.50
CA VAL A 111 4.23 -0.12 9.37
C VAL A 111 3.56 -0.11 10.73
N THR A 112 2.34 0.41 10.81
CA THR A 112 1.51 0.37 12.02
C THR A 112 0.07 -0.01 11.71
N ASP A 113 -0.51 -0.85 12.54
CA ASP A 113 -1.95 -1.18 12.54
C ASP A 113 -2.76 -0.32 13.52
N GLY A 114 -2.11 0.66 14.17
CA GLY A 114 -2.66 1.52 15.21
C GLY A 114 -2.44 1.02 16.64
N LEU A 115 -1.99 -0.21 16.82
CA LEU A 115 -1.65 -0.79 18.13
C LEU A 115 -0.18 -1.19 18.22
N ILE A 116 0.35 -1.79 17.17
CA ILE A 116 1.75 -2.20 17.08
C ILE A 116 2.37 -1.53 15.84
N SER A 117 3.66 -1.26 15.95
CA SER A 117 4.48 -0.79 14.83
C SER A 117 5.71 -1.67 14.68
N HIS A 118 6.15 -1.86 13.44
CA HIS A 118 7.38 -2.58 13.13
C HIS A 118 8.04 -1.99 11.87
N GLU A 119 9.32 -2.30 11.71
CA GLU A 119 10.09 -1.87 10.54
C GLU A 119 10.40 -3.06 9.63
N THR A 120 10.33 -2.85 8.31
CA THR A 120 10.66 -3.86 7.31
C THR A 120 11.24 -3.25 6.04
N THR A 121 12.16 -3.95 5.37
CA THR A 121 12.67 -3.55 4.04
C THR A 121 11.72 -3.95 2.92
N LYS A 122 10.78 -4.85 3.18
CA LYS A 122 9.78 -5.34 2.23
C LYS A 122 8.48 -5.56 2.98
N TRP A 123 7.44 -4.82 2.59
CA TRP A 123 6.13 -4.99 3.19
C TRP A 123 5.33 -6.00 2.39
N SER A 124 5.08 -7.19 2.96
CA SER A 124 4.37 -8.28 2.29
C SER A 124 2.99 -8.53 2.94
N PRO A 125 1.98 -7.70 2.64
CA PRO A 125 0.67 -7.80 3.27
C PRO A 125 -0.15 -8.96 2.69
N ILE A 126 -0.94 -9.61 3.55
CA ILE A 126 -1.89 -10.66 3.20
C ILE A 126 -3.20 -10.52 3.98
N CYS A 127 -4.34 -10.79 3.33
CA CYS A 127 -5.63 -10.85 4.00
C CYS A 127 -6.08 -12.30 4.19
N VAL A 128 -6.30 -12.70 5.43
CA VAL A 128 -6.60 -14.08 5.83
C VAL A 128 -7.95 -14.13 6.54
N ASP A 129 -8.83 -15.03 6.12
CA ASP A 129 -10.11 -15.25 6.78
C ASP A 129 -9.93 -16.10 8.05
N GLU A 130 -9.99 -15.46 9.21
CA GLU A 130 -9.86 -16.14 10.51
C GLU A 130 -11.15 -16.83 10.97
N SER A 131 -12.26 -16.69 10.25
CA SER A 131 -13.52 -17.33 10.60
C SER A 131 -13.60 -18.79 10.17
N SER A 132 -12.75 -19.22 9.23
CA SER A 132 -12.89 -20.52 8.55
C SER A 132 -12.53 -21.75 9.40
N LEU A 133 -12.09 -21.57 10.66
CA LEU A 133 -11.68 -22.68 11.54
C LEU A 133 -12.45 -22.79 12.85
N GLU A 134 -13.40 -21.89 13.13
CA GLU A 134 -14.34 -22.11 14.26
C GLU A 134 -15.36 -23.24 13.96
N PHE A 135 -15.33 -23.84 12.76
CA PHE A 135 -16.23 -24.91 12.33
C PHE A 135 -15.63 -26.31 12.17
N TYR A 136 -14.37 -26.56 12.59
CA TYR A 136 -13.82 -27.92 12.60
C TYR A 136 -13.54 -28.42 14.02
N PRO A 137 -14.55 -28.94 14.75
CA PRO A 137 -14.27 -29.97 15.73
C PRO A 137 -13.86 -31.23 14.96
N LEU A 138 -12.64 -31.71 15.17
CA LEU A 138 -12.19 -33.10 15.01
C LEU A 138 -13.04 -33.97 14.06
N GLN A 139 -12.71 -34.02 12.77
CA GLN A 139 -12.83 -35.31 12.06
C GLN A 139 -11.94 -35.42 10.82
N SER A 140 -11.24 -36.53 10.85
CA SER A 140 -10.38 -37.12 9.85
C SER A 140 -11.05 -37.34 8.48
N LYS A 141 -10.17 -37.48 7.48
CA LYS A 141 -10.39 -37.89 6.07
C LYS A 141 -10.68 -36.74 5.12
N PHE A 142 -9.64 -36.34 4.40
CA PHE A 142 -9.75 -35.72 3.09
C PHE A 142 -10.50 -36.67 2.12
N PRO A 143 -11.60 -36.24 1.48
CA PRO A 143 -11.92 -36.71 0.15
C PRO A 143 -11.40 -35.68 -0.86
N THR A 144 -10.53 -36.17 -1.74
CA THR A 144 -10.04 -35.51 -2.94
C THR A 144 -11.20 -34.92 -3.75
N PHE A 145 -11.36 -33.60 -3.76
CA PHE A 145 -12.37 -32.95 -4.61
C PHE A 145 -11.78 -32.66 -5.99
N GLN A 146 -12.01 -33.59 -6.92
CA GLN A 146 -11.85 -33.39 -8.36
C GLN A 146 -12.84 -32.31 -8.83
N ARG A 147 -12.36 -31.10 -9.13
CA ARG A 147 -13.21 -30.04 -9.69
C ARG A 147 -13.37 -30.27 -11.19
N LYS A 148 -14.52 -30.85 -11.54
CA LYS A 148 -15.09 -30.94 -12.88
C LYS A 148 -15.13 -29.56 -13.56
N ASN A 149 -14.81 -29.55 -14.86
CA ASN A 149 -14.99 -28.44 -15.80
C ASN A 149 -16.37 -27.80 -15.65
N PHE A 150 -16.41 -26.53 -15.23
CA PHE A 150 -17.58 -25.67 -15.40
C PHE A 150 -17.30 -24.69 -16.54
N ALA A 151 -18.12 -24.78 -17.58
CA ALA A 151 -18.06 -23.95 -18.77
C ALA A 151 -18.49 -22.51 -18.47
N LEU A 152 -17.74 -21.56 -19.03
CA LEU A 152 -18.07 -20.13 -19.08
C LEU A 152 -19.39 -19.88 -19.85
N PRO A 153 -20.26 -18.99 -19.38
CA PRO A 153 -21.15 -18.24 -20.26
C PRO A 153 -20.41 -17.05 -20.88
N LYS A 154 -20.43 -17.01 -22.22
CA LYS A 154 -19.95 -15.91 -23.07
C LYS A 154 -20.75 -14.63 -22.79
N LEU A 155 -20.05 -13.50 -22.61
CA LEU A 155 -20.60 -12.16 -22.75
C LEU A 155 -19.67 -11.36 -23.67
N THR A 156 -20.18 -11.01 -24.84
CA THR A 156 -19.56 -10.20 -25.90
C THR A 156 -19.59 -8.69 -25.56
N PRO A 157 -18.76 -7.87 -26.24
CA PRO A 157 -18.27 -6.59 -25.74
C PRO A 157 -19.13 -5.39 -26.16
N LEU A 158 -19.10 -4.31 -25.38
CA LEU A 158 -19.57 -2.99 -25.78
C LEU A 158 -18.43 -1.97 -25.74
N PHE A 159 -18.44 -1.14 -26.77
CA PHE A 159 -17.39 -0.28 -27.27
C PHE A 159 -17.01 0.91 -26.36
N PHE A 160 -15.70 1.21 -26.40
CA PHE A 160 -15.07 2.53 -26.51
C PHE A 160 -15.88 3.79 -26.17
N LEU A 161 -15.36 4.55 -25.19
CA LEU A 161 -15.39 6.02 -25.24
C LEU A 161 -14.05 6.57 -24.74
N HIS A 162 -13.34 7.19 -25.69
CA HIS A 162 -12.09 7.93 -25.56
C HIS A 162 -12.42 9.35 -25.12
N ILE A 163 -11.89 9.85 -24.00
CA ILE A 163 -11.91 11.28 -23.64
C ILE A 163 -10.54 11.63 -23.01
N PRO A 164 -9.92 12.77 -23.39
CA PRO A 164 -8.46 12.92 -23.42
C PRO A 164 -7.84 13.42 -22.11
N MET A 165 -6.52 13.22 -22.03
CA MET A 165 -5.59 13.98 -21.20
C MET A 165 -5.89 15.48 -21.25
N ILE A 166 -6.09 16.09 -20.08
CA ILE A 166 -5.89 17.52 -19.88
C ILE A 166 -4.92 17.70 -18.71
N TRP A 167 -3.79 18.30 -19.07
CA TRP A 167 -2.71 18.80 -18.25
C TRP A 167 -3.15 20.13 -17.61
N MET A 168 -2.94 20.35 -16.31
CA MET A 168 -2.66 21.68 -15.73
C MET A 168 -2.37 21.54 -14.22
N GLN A 169 -1.11 21.71 -13.82
CA GLN A 169 -0.50 22.96 -13.35
C GLN A 169 -0.76 23.26 -11.86
N GLN A 170 0.36 23.17 -11.14
CA GLN A 170 0.76 23.87 -9.92
C GLN A 170 -0.22 24.93 -9.36
N LYS A 171 -0.59 24.77 -8.09
CA LYS A 171 -0.98 25.89 -7.23
C LYS A 171 -0.07 25.96 -6.02
N CYS A 172 0.96 26.80 -6.10
CA CYS A 172 1.52 27.44 -4.92
C CYS A 172 0.47 28.42 -4.38
N LYS A 173 0.02 28.21 -3.14
CA LYS A 173 -0.91 29.11 -2.43
C LYS A 173 -0.11 30.29 -1.86
N LYS A 174 -0.68 31.48 -2.01
CA LYS A 174 -0.19 32.77 -1.49
C LYS A 174 -0.10 32.77 0.03
#